data_AF-A0A7V9DM00-F1
#
_entry.id   AF-A0A7V9DM00-F1
#
_cell.length_a   1.000
_cell.length_b   1.000
_cell.length_c   1.000
_cell.angle_alpha   90.00
_cell.angle_beta   90.00
_cell.angle_gamma   90.00
#
_symmetry.space_group_name_H-M   'P 1'
#
loop_
_entity.id
_entity.type
_entity.pdbx_description
1 polymer ?
#
loop_
_entity_poly.entity_id
_entity_poly.type
_entity_poly.pdbx_seq_one_letter_code
_entity_poly.pdbx_strand_id
1 'polypeptide(L)'
;MAVKLRLTRVGKKKQPQFRIVAADSRSPRDGRFIEILGHYNPRTDPSELTVDNDKAVKWLSDGAQPSERVRKLLEISGAWGQFKGDAPAADTPAAVPAVTADDDVETSAPAAAQAAQAE
;
A
#
# COMPACT_ATOMS: atom_id res chain seq x y z
N MET A 1 -23.83 -9.94 -3.34
CA MET A 1 -22.66 -10.19 -4.19
C MET A 1 -21.89 -8.90 -4.23
N ALA A 2 -20.62 -8.90 -3.80
CA ALA A 2 -19.81 -7.69 -3.78
C ALA A 2 -18.41 -8.05 -4.27
N VAL A 3 -17.99 -7.44 -5.37
CA VAL A 3 -16.65 -7.62 -5.94
C VAL A 3 -15.67 -6.72 -5.18
N LYS A 4 -14.55 -7.31 -4.77
CA LYS A 4 -13.46 -6.62 -4.10
C LYS A 4 -12.19 -6.70 -4.94
N LEU A 5 -11.47 -5.60 -5.02
CA LEU A 5 -10.11 -5.59 -5.57
C LEU A 5 -9.12 -5.88 -4.43
N ARG A 6 -8.45 -7.03 -4.52
CA ARG A 6 -7.58 -7.54 -3.47
C ARG A 6 -6.24 -8.01 -4.02
N LEU A 7 -5.25 -8.07 -3.13
CA LEU A 7 -3.96 -8.68 -3.41
C LEU A 7 -4.01 -10.18 -3.13
N THR A 8 -3.65 -10.96 -4.11
CA THR A 8 -3.43 -12.41 -3.96
C THR A 8 -1.93 -12.66 -3.87
N ARG A 9 -1.50 -13.52 -2.95
CA ARG A 9 -0.08 -13.76 -2.73
C ARG A 9 0.37 -14.87 -3.66
N VAL A 10 1.32 -14.54 -4.51
CA VAL A 10 2.02 -15.47 -5.39
C VAL A 10 3.51 -15.47 -5.06
N GLY A 11 4.25 -16.46 -5.56
CA GLY A 11 5.70 -16.53 -5.38
C GLY A 11 6.18 -17.55 -4.35
N LYS A 12 7.50 -17.64 -4.22
CA LYS A 12 8.21 -18.69 -3.48
C LYS A 12 8.34 -18.33 -1.99
N LYS A 13 8.85 -19.28 -1.20
CA LYS A 13 9.25 -19.02 0.19
C LYS A 13 10.26 -17.87 0.21
N LYS A 14 10.07 -16.90 1.12
CA LYS A 14 10.85 -15.66 1.23
C LYS A 14 10.82 -14.74 0.00
N GLN A 15 10.00 -15.00 -1.01
CA GLN A 15 9.85 -14.16 -2.21
C GLN A 15 8.37 -13.86 -2.45
N PRO A 16 7.77 -12.97 -1.62
CA PRO A 16 6.38 -12.56 -1.82
C PRO A 16 6.25 -11.72 -3.09
N GLN A 17 5.35 -12.14 -3.97
CA GLN A 17 4.88 -11.39 -5.13
C GLN A 17 3.36 -11.29 -5.01
N PHE A 18 2.76 -10.25 -5.56
CA PHE A 18 1.32 -10.04 -5.44
C PHE A 18 0.69 -9.82 -6.81
N ARG A 19 -0.53 -10.33 -6.97
CA ARG A 19 -1.40 -9.97 -8.11
C ARG A 19 -2.58 -9.16 -7.60
N ILE A 20 -2.90 -8.08 -8.32
CA ILE A 20 -4.12 -7.31 -8.11
C ILE A 20 -5.23 -8.03 -8.88
N VAL A 21 -6.26 -8.45 -8.15
CA VAL A 21 -7.28 -9.35 -8.67
C VAL A 21 -8.67 -8.86 -8.28
N ALA A 22 -9.60 -8.92 -9.23
CA ALA A 22 -11.02 -8.75 -9.01
C ALA A 22 -11.64 -10.10 -8.62
N ALA A 23 -12.22 -10.18 -7.42
CA ALA A 23 -12.85 -11.40 -6.92
C ALA A 23 -14.08 -11.08 -6.07
N ASP A 24 -15.01 -12.02 -5.99
CA ASP A 24 -16.12 -11.91 -5.03
C ASP A 24 -15.58 -11.95 -3.59
N SER A 25 -16.18 -11.15 -2.71
CA SER A 25 -15.80 -11.07 -1.30
C SER A 25 -15.85 -12.40 -0.54
N ARG A 26 -16.65 -13.38 -0.99
CA ARG A 26 -16.80 -14.69 -0.34
C ARG A 26 -15.73 -15.70 -0.79
N SER A 27 -15.05 -15.42 -1.91
CA SER A 27 -14.01 -16.32 -2.41
C SER A 27 -12.80 -16.34 -1.48
N PRO A 28 -12.13 -17.48 -1.28
CA PRO A 28 -10.88 -17.53 -0.51
C PRO A 28 -9.78 -16.71 -1.18
N ARG A 29 -8.80 -16.22 -0.40
CA ARG A 29 -7.78 -15.26 -0.87
C ARG A 29 -7.09 -15.69 -2.15
N ASP A 30 -6.57 -16.92 -2.17
CA ASP A 30 -5.77 -17.47 -3.27
C ASP A 30 -6.58 -18.43 -4.17
N GLY A 31 -7.92 -18.39 -4.11
CA GLY A 31 -8.79 -19.26 -4.90
C GLY A 31 -9.39 -18.60 -6.13
N ARG A 32 -10.63 -18.97 -6.48
CA ARG A 32 -11.30 -18.51 -7.71
C ARG A 32 -11.43 -17.00 -7.76
N PHE A 33 -10.97 -16.43 -8.87
CA PHE A 33 -11.10 -15.03 -9.21
C PHE A 33 -11.81 -14.83 -10.54
N ILE A 34 -12.22 -13.60 -10.82
CA ILE A 34 -12.88 -13.22 -12.06
C ILE A 34 -11.82 -12.79 -13.08
N GLU A 35 -10.98 -11.82 -12.72
CA GLU A 35 -9.97 -11.25 -13.62
C GLU A 35 -8.75 -10.73 -12.85
N ILE A 36 -7.58 -10.76 -13.52
CA ILE A 36 -6.32 -10.20 -13.03
C ILE A 36 -6.13 -8.82 -13.65
N LEU A 37 -5.93 -7.81 -12.80
CA LEU A 37 -5.74 -6.40 -13.21
C LEU A 37 -4.26 -6.02 -13.29
N GLY A 38 -3.40 -6.71 -12.53
CA GLY A 38 -2.00 -6.33 -12.46
C GLY A 38 -1.14 -7.15 -11.52
N HIS A 39 0.13 -6.76 -11.45
CA HIS A 39 1.17 -7.38 -10.64
C HIS A 39 1.87 -6.32 -9.80
N TYR A 40 2.22 -6.70 -8.57
CA TYR A 40 2.95 -5.87 -7.63
C TYR A 40 4.08 -6.68 -6.99
N ASN A 41 5.30 -6.18 -7.13
CA ASN A 41 6.50 -6.77 -6.56
C ASN A 41 7.17 -5.76 -5.59
N PRO A 42 7.06 -5.96 -4.26
CA PRO A 42 7.67 -5.05 -3.29
C PRO A 42 9.17 -5.29 -3.09
N ARG A 43 9.75 -6.34 -3.69
CA ARG A 43 11.15 -6.71 -3.45
C ARG A 43 12.14 -6.04 -4.38
N THR A 44 11.67 -5.48 -5.48
CA THR A 44 12.52 -4.73 -6.40
C THR A 44 12.62 -3.29 -5.90
N ASP A 45 13.78 -2.70 -6.08
CA ASP A 45 14.01 -1.28 -5.86
C ASP A 45 14.38 -0.66 -7.21
N PRO A 46 13.47 0.07 -7.88
CA PRO A 46 12.13 0.49 -7.44
C PRO A 46 11.08 -0.65 -7.48
N SER A 47 9.99 -0.52 -6.70
CA SER A 47 8.91 -1.51 -6.69
C SER A 47 8.26 -1.63 -8.06
N GLU A 48 8.30 -2.82 -8.66
CA GLU A 48 7.68 -3.07 -9.95
C GLU A 48 6.16 -3.12 -9.76
N LEU A 49 5.48 -2.17 -10.38
CA LEU A 49 4.03 -2.09 -10.43
C LEU A 49 3.59 -2.10 -11.89
N THR A 50 2.83 -3.13 -12.26
CA THR A 50 2.22 -3.24 -13.60
C THR A 50 0.72 -3.33 -13.41
N VAL A 51 -0.01 -2.31 -13.85
CA VAL A 51 -1.48 -2.23 -13.74
C VAL A 51 -2.06 -1.95 -15.12
N ASP A 52 -3.11 -2.69 -15.47
CA ASP A 52 -3.98 -2.39 -16.60
C ASP A 52 -5.02 -1.35 -16.16
N ASN A 53 -4.82 -0.10 -16.58
CA ASN A 53 -5.63 1.03 -16.16
C ASN A 53 -7.06 0.95 -16.73
N ASP A 54 -7.25 0.49 -17.97
CA ASP A 54 -8.56 0.38 -18.61
C ASP A 54 -9.47 -0.60 -17.84
N LYS A 55 -8.91 -1.76 -17.48
CA LYS A 55 -9.63 -2.75 -16.68
C LYS A 55 -9.90 -2.26 -15.27
N ALA A 56 -8.92 -1.61 -14.64
CA ALA A 56 -9.08 -1.07 -13.30
C ALA A 56 -10.22 -0.03 -13.26
N VAL A 57 -10.26 0.90 -14.21
CA VAL A 57 -11.32 1.92 -14.31
C VAL A 57 -12.68 1.25 -14.52
N LYS A 58 -12.78 0.25 -15.40
CA LYS A 58 -14.04 -0.50 -15.61
C LYS A 58 -14.56 -1.11 -14.31
N TRP A 59 -13.71 -1.83 -13.57
CA TRP A 59 -14.12 -2.47 -12.32
C TRP A 59 -14.47 -1.46 -11.23
N LEU A 60 -13.81 -0.31 -11.19
CA LEU A 60 -14.15 0.78 -10.27
C LEU A 60 -15.52 1.39 -10.63
N SER A 61 -15.83 1.58 -11.92
CA SER A 61 -17.13 2.03 -12.42
C SER A 61 -18.26 1.04 -12.13
N ASP A 62 -17.97 -0.26 -12.17
CA ASP A 62 -18.90 -1.33 -11.80
C ASP A 62 -19.12 -1.42 -10.27
N GLY A 63 -18.44 -0.58 -9.47
CA GLY A 63 -18.61 -0.49 -8.02
C GLY A 63 -17.75 -1.45 -7.21
N ALA A 64 -16.67 -1.99 -7.79
CA ALA A 64 -15.75 -2.85 -7.05
C ALA A 64 -15.07 -2.08 -5.91
N GLN A 65 -15.02 -2.70 -4.72
CA GLN A 65 -14.44 -2.08 -3.54
C GLN A 65 -12.95 -2.43 -3.42
N PRO A 66 -12.02 -1.46 -3.55
CA PRO A 66 -10.60 -1.72 -3.38
C PRO A 66 -10.20 -1.85 -1.91
N SER A 67 -9.26 -2.75 -1.62
CA SER A 67 -8.56 -2.77 -0.33
C SER A 67 -7.59 -1.59 -0.19
N GLU A 68 -7.27 -1.21 1.05
CA GLU A 68 -6.43 -0.02 1.34
C GLU A 68 -5.11 -0.01 0.55
N ARG A 69 -4.44 -1.16 0.48
CA ARG A 69 -3.17 -1.25 -0.25
C ARG A 69 -3.36 -1.23 -1.77
N VAL A 70 -4.43 -1.82 -2.29
CA VAL A 70 -4.75 -1.75 -3.73
C VAL A 70 -5.08 -0.31 -4.13
N ARG A 71 -5.82 0.43 -3.29
CA ARG A 71 -6.10 1.85 -3.52
C ARG A 71 -4.81 2.66 -3.67
N LYS A 72 -3.85 2.50 -2.76
CA LYS A 72 -2.54 3.17 -2.85
C LYS A 72 -1.78 2.82 -4.14
N LEU A 73 -1.87 1.56 -4.59
CA LEU A 73 -1.26 1.16 -5.88
C LEU A 73 -1.97 1.78 -7.08
N LEU A 74 -3.30 1.90 -7.06
CA LEU A 74 -4.09 2.55 -8.11
C LEU A 74 -3.87 4.07 -8.16
N GLU A 75 -3.58 4.69 -7.01
CA GLU A 75 -3.17 6.09 -6.92
C GLU A 75 -1.78 6.29 -7.56
N ILE A 76 -0.81 5.41 -7.27
CA ILE A 76 0.53 5.44 -7.89
C ILE A 76 0.46 5.18 -9.40
N SER A 77 -0.42 4.27 -9.86
CA SER A 77 -0.55 3.97 -11.29
C SER A 77 -1.35 5.01 -12.08
N GLY A 78 -1.99 5.97 -11.40
CA GLY A 78 -2.87 6.97 -12.01
C GLY A 78 -4.27 6.48 -12.37
N ALA A 79 -4.58 5.19 -12.21
CA ALA A 79 -5.90 4.61 -12.50
C ALA A 79 -7.01 5.22 -11.61
N TRP A 80 -6.67 5.55 -10.37
CA TRP A 80 -7.62 6.15 -9.43
C TRP A 80 -8.01 7.58 -9.82
N GLY A 81 -7.06 8.36 -10.35
CA GLY A 81 -7.32 9.70 -10.88
C GLY A 81 -8.24 9.66 -12.09
N GLN A 82 -7.97 8.74 -13.04
CA GLN A 82 -8.81 8.52 -14.22
C GLN A 82 -10.25 8.13 -13.85
N PHE A 83 -10.45 7.30 -12.82
CA PHE A 83 -11.78 6.92 -12.35
C PHE A 83 -12.55 8.09 -11.70
N LYS A 84 -11.88 8.94 -10.91
CA LYS A 84 -12.53 10.07 -10.24
C LYS A 84 -12.79 11.28 -11.15
N GLY A 85 -12.28 11.26 -12.38
CA GLY A 85 -12.42 12.38 -13.32
C GLY A 85 -11.61 13.61 -12.94
N ASP A 86 -10.66 13.48 -12.00
CA ASP A 86 -9.71 14.55 -11.71
C ASP A 86 -8.56 14.44 -12.73
N ALA A 87 -8.38 15.50 -13.51
CA ALA A 87 -7.27 15.63 -14.43
C ALA A 87 -5.94 15.39 -13.67
N PRO A 88 -4.93 14.75 -14.28
CA PRO A 88 -3.76 14.29 -13.55
C PRO A 88 -2.95 15.49 -13.07
N ALA A 89 -3.04 15.83 -11.78
CA ALA A 89 -2.01 16.60 -11.10
C ALA A 89 -0.77 15.70 -10.95
N ALA A 90 -0.03 15.58 -12.06
CA ALA A 90 1.36 15.17 -12.03
C ALA A 90 2.13 16.23 -11.23
N ASP A 91 2.51 15.92 -9.99
CA ASP A 91 3.75 16.37 -9.34
C ASP A 91 3.79 15.84 -7.90
N THR A 92 4.45 14.69 -7.70
CA THR A 92 5.63 14.61 -6.83
C THR A 92 6.32 13.26 -7.07
N PRO A 93 7.49 13.26 -7.73
CA PRO A 93 8.41 12.13 -7.73
C PRO A 93 9.22 12.11 -6.43
N ALA A 94 9.58 10.90 -6.00
CA ALA A 94 10.73 10.56 -5.16
C ALA A 94 10.85 11.11 -3.71
N ALA A 95 11.39 10.22 -2.87
CA ALA A 95 12.16 10.48 -1.64
C ALA A 95 11.40 10.80 -0.32
N VAL A 96 11.51 9.82 0.59
CA VAL A 96 11.63 9.82 2.07
C VAL A 96 11.20 11.06 2.89
N PRO A 97 10.61 10.81 4.08
CA PRO A 97 11.33 11.16 5.31
C PRO A 97 11.23 9.99 6.34
N ALA A 98 12.31 9.42 6.86
CA ALA A 98 13.25 10.02 7.82
C ALA A 98 12.54 10.87 8.89
N VAL A 99 12.19 10.21 10.00
CA VAL A 99 12.17 10.72 11.38
C VAL A 99 11.86 12.20 11.64
N THR A 100 10.71 12.44 12.28
CA THR A 100 10.47 13.46 13.31
C THR A 100 9.42 12.83 14.25
N ALA A 101 9.76 12.44 15.49
CA ALA A 101 9.57 13.22 16.72
C ALA A 101 8.14 13.82 16.78
N ASP A 102 7.29 13.49 17.76
CA ASP A 102 7.51 13.54 19.21
C ASP A 102 6.47 12.68 19.98
N ASP A 103 6.74 12.53 21.27
CA ASP A 103 5.81 12.28 22.39
C ASP A 103 5.74 10.85 22.96
N ASP A 104 6.59 10.59 23.96
CA ASP A 104 6.14 10.06 25.25
C ASP A 104 7.11 10.51 26.37
N VAL A 105 6.65 11.48 27.15
CA VAL A 105 7.19 11.89 28.45
C VAL A 105 6.38 11.15 29.51
N GLU A 106 6.98 10.18 30.22
CA GLU A 106 6.50 9.73 31.52
C GLU A 106 7.63 9.03 32.32
N THR A 107 8.21 9.81 33.23
CA THR A 107 8.42 9.55 34.67
C THR A 107 8.90 8.18 35.20
N SER A 108 9.84 8.27 36.17
CA SER A 108 10.26 7.31 37.24
C SER A 108 11.63 6.68 36.97
N ALA A 109 12.67 6.70 37.82
CA ALA A 109 12.79 6.90 39.27
C ALA A 109 14.31 7.13 39.64
N PRO A 110 14.66 7.39 40.92
CA PRO A 110 15.84 8.17 41.34
C PRO A 110 17.07 7.34 41.78
N ALA A 111 18.26 7.97 41.76
CA ALA A 111 19.49 7.70 42.55
C ALA A 111 20.64 8.51 41.92
N ALA A 112 21.71 8.98 42.54
CA ALA A 112 22.19 9.23 43.89
C ALA A 112 23.57 9.92 43.70
N ALA A 113 24.04 10.67 44.70
CA ALA A 113 25.42 11.21 44.89
C ALA A 113 25.86 12.38 43.97
N GLN A 114 25.92 13.64 44.41
CA GLN A 114 26.89 14.30 45.32
C GLN A 114 28.37 13.98 45.04
N ALA A 115 29.14 14.97 44.58
CA ALA A 115 30.23 15.64 45.32
C ALA A 115 31.28 16.34 44.41
N ALA A 116 31.73 17.52 44.89
CA ALA A 116 33.00 18.24 44.62
C ALA A 116 33.24 18.82 43.21
N GLN A 117 33.21 20.15 42.98
CA GLN A 117 34.10 21.24 43.43
C GLN A 117 35.54 21.20 42.88
N ALA A 118 35.88 22.28 42.16
CA ALA A 118 37.13 23.05 42.18
C ALA A 118 38.48 22.30 42.07
N GLU A 119 39.15 22.48 40.93
CA GLU A 119 40.43 23.21 40.82
C GLU A 119 40.64 23.68 39.37
#